data_AF-A0A8T5L814-F1
#
_entry.id   AF-A0A8T5L814-F1
#
_cell.length_a   1.000
_cell.length_b   1.000
_cell.length_c   1.000
_cell.angle_alpha   90.00
_cell.angle_beta   90.00
_cell.angle_gamma   90.00
#
_symmetry.space_group_name_H-M   'P 1'
#
loop_
_entity.id
_entity.type
_entity.pdbx_description
1 polymer ?
#
loop_
_entity_poly.entity_id
_entity_poly.type
_entity_poly.pdbx_seq_one_letter_code
_entity_poly.pdbx_strand_id
1 'polypeptide(L)'
;MNEEIKKDLEENAKEYYKNALEAEVRGEYNTSVTLFFKTISSLCDLFIVVKKGIMPSNHSERFRILETNFYEIYVLMDKAFPVYQESYKIKLEKSSSEKLKNDAKKLFELLDIKV
;
A
#
# COMPACT_ATOMS: atom_id res chain seq x y z
N MET A 1 -8.32 16.44 -13.90
CA MET A 1 -8.82 15.84 -12.65
C MET A 1 -8.31 14.41 -12.46
N ASN A 2 -8.68 13.44 -13.29
CA ASN A 2 -8.21 12.06 -13.09
C ASN A 2 -6.68 11.86 -13.28
N GLU A 3 -6.04 12.58 -14.20
CA GLU A 3 -4.58 12.45 -14.42
C GLU A 3 -3.73 13.05 -13.29
N GLU A 4 -4.18 14.15 -12.68
CA GLU A 4 -3.51 14.77 -11.53
C GLU A 4 -3.60 13.85 -10.31
N ILE A 5 -4.79 13.31 -10.03
CA ILE A 5 -5.00 12.34 -8.95
C ILE A 5 -4.13 11.09 -9.13
N LYS A 6 -4.02 10.56 -10.36
CA LYS A 6 -3.16 9.40 -10.64
C LYS A 6 -1.70 9.71 -10.34
N LYS A 7 -1.21 10.88 -10.78
CA LYS A 7 0.15 11.33 -10.54
C LYS A 7 0.42 11.48 -9.04
N ASP A 8 -0.46 12.15 -8.31
CA ASP A 8 -0.32 12.34 -6.86
C ASP A 8 -0.31 11.00 -6.12
N LEU A 9 -1.15 10.04 -6.52
CA LEU A 9 -1.16 8.70 -5.94
C LEU A 9 0.15 7.93 -6.18
N GLU A 10 0.70 8.02 -7.38
CA GLU A 10 1.99 7.42 -7.72
C GLU A 10 3.15 8.05 -6.93
N GLU A 11 3.20 9.39 -6.87
CA GLU A 11 4.21 10.14 -6.13
C GLU A 11 4.14 9.83 -4.63
N ASN A 12 2.94 9.81 -4.05
CA ASN A 12 2.72 9.41 -2.66
C ASN A 12 3.17 7.97 -2.41
N ALA A 13 2.83 7.03 -3.30
CA ALA A 13 3.24 5.63 -3.16
C ALA A 13 4.78 5.50 -3.14
N LYS A 14 5.47 6.19 -4.04
CA LYS A 14 6.95 6.24 -4.13
C LYS A 14 7.56 6.86 -2.88
N GLU A 15 7.02 7.99 -2.42
CA GLU A 15 7.49 8.66 -1.20
C GLU A 15 7.35 7.76 0.03
N TYR A 16 6.17 7.18 0.24
CA TYR A 16 5.93 6.28 1.36
C TYR A 16 6.83 5.05 1.31
N TYR A 17 7.06 4.49 0.11
CA TYR A 17 7.91 3.33 -0.06
C TYR A 17 9.37 3.63 0.29
N LYS A 18 9.90 4.75 -0.22
CA LYS A 18 11.24 5.23 0.13
C LYS A 18 11.37 5.43 1.64
N ASN A 19 10.42 6.13 2.26
CA ASN A 19 10.46 6.40 3.70
C ASN A 19 10.33 5.11 4.53
N ALA A 20 9.58 4.13 4.04
CA ALA A 20 9.45 2.81 4.67
C ALA A 20 10.78 2.03 4.67
N LEU A 21 11.53 2.10 3.57
CA LEU A 21 12.87 1.51 3.46
C LEU A 21 13.85 2.18 4.42
N GLU A 22 13.84 3.51 4.49
CA GLU A 22 14.70 4.25 5.42
C GLU A 22 14.36 3.92 6.89
N ALA A 23 13.09 3.79 7.23
CA ALA A 23 12.65 3.34 8.55
C ALA A 23 13.09 1.90 8.86
N GLU A 24 13.04 1.00 7.88
CA GLU A 24 13.53 -0.38 8.01
C GLU A 24 15.04 -0.39 8.32
N VAL A 25 15.84 0.43 7.63
CA VAL A 25 17.30 0.57 7.87
C VAL A 25 17.59 1.06 9.29
N ARG A 26 16.76 1.96 9.83
CA ARG A 26 16.88 2.46 11.21
C ARG A 26 16.37 1.47 12.28
N GLY A 27 15.81 0.32 11.89
CA GLY A 27 15.19 -0.63 12.81
C GLY A 27 13.82 -0.19 13.35
N GLU A 28 13.21 0.82 12.72
CA GLU A 28 11.90 1.38 13.11
C GLU A 28 10.76 0.58 12.45
N TYR A 29 10.64 -0.71 12.77
CA TYR A 29 9.77 -1.63 12.01
C TYR A 29 8.28 -1.28 12.05
N ASN A 30 7.77 -0.75 13.16
CA ASN A 30 6.37 -0.27 13.22
C ASN A 30 6.11 0.87 12.22
N THR A 31 7.05 1.83 12.15
CA THR A 31 7.00 2.95 11.21
C THR A 31 7.11 2.44 9.78
N SER A 32 8.06 1.54 9.53
CA SER A 32 8.25 0.91 8.22
C SER A 32 6.98 0.17 7.75
N VAL A 33 6.36 -0.65 8.61
CA VAL A 33 5.09 -1.35 8.34
C VAL A 33 3.96 -0.38 8.04
N THR A 34 3.83 0.69 8.83
CA THR A 34 2.82 1.73 8.61
C THR A 34 2.99 2.38 7.24
N LEU A 35 4.23 2.71 6.85
CA LEU A 35 4.53 3.36 5.59
C LEU A 35 4.36 2.41 4.40
N PHE A 36 4.80 1.14 4.48
CA PHE A 36 4.52 0.17 3.43
C PHE A 36 3.03 -0.08 3.25
N PHE A 37 2.23 -0.09 4.32
CA PHE A 37 0.78 -0.19 4.19
C PHE A 37 0.15 1.04 3.51
N LYS A 38 0.69 2.25 3.76
CA LYS A 38 0.31 3.45 3.01
C LYS A 38 0.68 3.34 1.53
N THR A 39 1.86 2.82 1.20
CA THR A 39 2.25 2.51 -0.18
C THR A 39 1.24 1.57 -0.84
N ILE A 40 0.94 0.43 -0.21
CA ILE A 40 -0.04 -0.55 -0.71
C ILE A 40 -1.41 0.13 -0.93
N SER A 41 -1.85 0.94 0.01
CA SER A 41 -3.12 1.68 -0.07
C SER A 41 -3.16 2.64 -1.26
N SER A 42 -2.11 3.46 -1.45
CA SER A 42 -2.01 4.39 -2.57
C SER A 42 -1.95 3.69 -3.93
N LEU A 43 -1.24 2.55 -4.03
CA LEU A 43 -1.19 1.74 -5.25
C LEU A 43 -2.54 1.09 -5.55
N CYS A 44 -3.26 0.61 -4.54
CA CYS A 44 -4.62 0.11 -4.69
C CYS A 44 -5.58 1.21 -5.20
N ASP A 45 -5.51 2.41 -4.63
CA ASP A 45 -6.32 3.54 -5.08
C ASP A 45 -5.97 3.93 -6.52
N LEU A 46 -4.68 3.99 -6.86
CA LEU A 46 -4.22 4.25 -8.22
C LEU A 46 -4.78 3.22 -9.20
N PHE A 47 -4.69 1.94 -8.86
CA PHE A 47 -5.23 0.85 -9.66
C PHE A 47 -6.74 1.01 -9.89
N ILE A 48 -7.51 1.33 -8.84
CA ILE A 48 -8.95 1.56 -8.94
C ILE A 48 -9.25 2.77 -9.83
N VAL A 49 -8.53 3.89 -9.66
CA VAL A 49 -8.72 5.09 -10.49
C VAL A 49 -8.40 4.78 -11.96
N VAL A 50 -7.33 4.04 -12.24
CA VAL A 50 -6.96 3.63 -13.62
C VAL A 50 -8.02 2.72 -14.25
N LYS A 51 -8.57 1.76 -13.50
CA LYS A 51 -9.49 0.75 -14.04
C LYS A 51 -10.97 1.14 -14.02
N LYS A 52 -11.38 1.99 -13.09
CA LYS A 52 -12.80 2.34 -12.85
C LYS A 52 -13.07 3.85 -12.89
N GLY A 53 -12.03 4.69 -12.84
CA GLY A 53 -12.21 6.15 -12.79
C GLY A 53 -12.81 6.67 -11.49
N ILE A 54 -12.80 5.87 -10.42
CA ILE A 54 -13.40 6.19 -9.12
C ILE A 54 -12.27 6.31 -8.10
N MET A 55 -12.33 7.33 -7.25
CA MET A 55 -11.45 7.48 -6.10
C MET A 55 -12.16 6.98 -4.84
N PRO A 56 -11.64 5.96 -4.14
CA PRO A 56 -12.20 5.53 -2.86
C PRO A 56 -12.11 6.64 -1.82
N SER A 57 -13.17 6.86 -1.05
CA SER A 57 -13.24 7.89 -0.01
C SER A 57 -12.61 7.44 1.32
N ASN A 58 -12.48 6.13 1.54
CA ASN A 58 -11.96 5.56 2.78
C ASN A 58 -11.51 4.09 2.61
N HIS A 59 -10.93 3.52 3.68
CA HIS A 59 -10.48 2.12 3.69
C HIS A 59 -11.61 1.14 3.36
N SER A 60 -12.77 1.22 4.01
CA SER A 60 -13.88 0.27 3.81
C SER A 60 -14.35 0.27 2.36
N GLU A 61 -14.44 1.44 1.74
CA GLU A 61 -14.80 1.56 0.33
C GLU A 61 -13.74 0.95 -0.59
N ARG A 62 -12.45 1.22 -0.34
CA ARG A 62 -11.35 0.63 -1.10
C ARG A 62 -11.40 -0.89 -1.04
N PHE A 63 -11.51 -1.46 0.16
CA PHE A 63 -11.61 -2.92 0.36
C PHE A 63 -12.80 -3.51 -0.40
N ARG A 64 -13.99 -2.92 -0.28
CA ARG A 64 -15.19 -3.38 -0.98
C ARG A 64 -15.03 -3.36 -2.50
N ILE A 65 -14.45 -2.28 -3.05
CA ILE A 65 -14.21 -2.17 -4.49
C ILE A 65 -13.26 -3.27 -4.96
N LEU A 66 -12.13 -3.46 -4.25
CA LEU A 66 -11.15 -4.48 -4.59
C LEU A 66 -11.76 -5.89 -4.47
N GLU A 67 -12.47 -6.19 -3.39
CA GLU A 67 -13.09 -7.50 -3.17
C GLU A 67 -14.05 -7.85 -4.31
N THR A 68 -14.88 -6.89 -4.71
CA THR A 68 -15.92 -7.10 -5.72
C THR A 68 -15.36 -7.17 -7.15
N ASN A 69 -14.29 -6.43 -7.45
CA ASN A 69 -13.84 -6.23 -8.84
C ASN A 69 -12.44 -6.79 -9.14
N PHE A 70 -11.57 -6.90 -8.13
CA PHE A 70 -10.13 -7.10 -8.28
C PHE A 70 -9.57 -8.00 -7.16
N TYR A 71 -10.11 -9.22 -7.07
CA TYR A 71 -9.87 -10.13 -5.93
C TYR A 71 -8.38 -10.41 -5.65
N GLU A 72 -7.54 -10.48 -6.68
CA GLU A 72 -6.10 -10.69 -6.50
C GLU A 72 -5.42 -9.57 -5.69
N ILE A 73 -5.76 -8.31 -5.99
CA ILE A 73 -5.24 -7.13 -5.27
C ILE A 73 -5.87 -7.05 -3.88
N TYR A 74 -7.16 -7.38 -3.77
CA TYR A 74 -7.84 -7.48 -2.48
C TYR A 74 -7.11 -8.43 -1.54
N VAL A 75 -6.73 -9.63 -2.00
CA VAL A 75 -6.02 -10.62 -1.18
C VAL A 75 -4.67 -10.09 -0.66
N LEU A 76 -3.94 -9.29 -1.45
CA LEU A 76 -2.69 -8.66 -1.00
C LEU A 76 -2.98 -7.62 0.11
N MET A 77 -3.97 -6.75 -0.10
CA MET A 77 -4.32 -5.71 0.85
C MET A 77 -4.88 -6.28 2.15
N ASP A 78 -5.77 -7.27 2.05
CA ASP A 78 -6.41 -7.94 3.19
C ASP A 78 -5.38 -8.66 4.07
N LYS A 79 -4.40 -9.35 3.47
CA LYS A 79 -3.30 -9.98 4.21
C LYS A 79 -2.36 -8.99 4.90
N ALA A 80 -2.22 -7.78 4.36
CA ALA A 80 -1.37 -6.73 4.94
C ALA A 80 -2.04 -6.01 6.12
N PHE A 81 -3.38 -5.94 6.12
CA PHE A 81 -4.13 -5.11 7.06
C PHE A 81 -4.00 -5.52 8.53
N PRO A 82 -4.06 -6.81 8.93
CA PRO A 82 -3.83 -7.21 10.31
C PRO A 82 -2.45 -6.81 10.82
N VAL A 83 -1.40 -6.98 10.00
CA VAL A 83 -0.01 -6.61 10.35
C VAL A 83 0.10 -5.10 10.56
N TYR A 84 -0.56 -4.32 9.72
CA TYR A 84 -0.66 -2.88 9.89
C TYR A 84 -1.37 -2.50 11.21
N GLN A 85 -2.49 -3.14 11.53
CA GLN A 85 -3.20 -2.88 12.79
C GLN A 85 -2.37 -3.25 14.02
N GLU A 86 -1.57 -4.32 13.94
CA GLU A 86 -0.65 -4.74 15.00
C GLU A 86 0.46 -3.70 15.24
N SER A 87 0.88 -2.94 14.23
CA SER A 87 1.92 -1.91 14.37
C SER A 87 1.58 -0.79 15.36
N TYR A 88 0.30 -0.62 15.70
CA TYR A 88 -0.15 0.32 16.73
C TYR A 88 -0.20 -0.28 18.14
N LYS A 89 -0.13 -1.60 18.26
CA LYS A 89 -0.39 -2.32 19.52
C LYS A 89 0.87 -2.95 20.09
N ILE A 90 1.76 -3.45 19.23
CA ILE A 90 2.96 -4.19 19.62
C ILE A 90 4.18 -3.71 18.84
N LYS A 91 5.39 -3.96 19.37
CA LYS A 91 6.61 -3.81 18.58
C LYS A 91 6.71 -4.94 17.57
N LEU A 92 6.92 -4.58 16.31
CA LEU A 92 7.06 -5.51 15.21
C LEU A 92 8.53 -5.79 14.92
N GLU A 93 8.76 -6.92 14.30
CA GLU A 93 10.08 -7.36 13.86
C GLU A 93 10.30 -7.09 12.37
N LYS A 94 11.56 -7.20 11.94
CA LYS A 94 11.96 -7.02 10.54
C LYS A 94 11.11 -7.85 9.56
N SER A 95 10.77 -9.09 9.92
CA SER A 95 9.98 -9.99 9.08
C SER A 95 8.59 -9.44 8.74
N SER A 96 7.95 -8.72 9.67
CA SER A 96 6.67 -8.05 9.44
C SER A 96 6.79 -6.93 8.41
N SER A 97 7.87 -6.14 8.50
CA SER A 97 8.19 -5.09 7.53
C SER A 97 8.53 -5.69 6.15
N GLU A 98 9.37 -6.72 6.08
CA GLU A 98 9.75 -7.38 4.83
C GLU A 98 8.55 -8.00 4.09
N LYS A 99 7.57 -8.55 4.82
CA LYS A 99 6.33 -9.06 4.22
C LYS A 99 5.59 -7.96 3.45
N LEU A 100 5.35 -6.81 4.07
CA LEU A 100 4.65 -5.69 3.45
C LEU A 100 5.49 -5.02 2.36
N LYS A 101 6.82 -4.97 2.50
CA LYS A 101 7.73 -4.54 1.43
C LYS A 101 7.54 -5.36 0.16
N ASN A 102 7.50 -6.69 0.30
CA ASN A 102 7.33 -7.59 -0.83
C ASN A 102 5.96 -7.44 -1.48
N ASP A 103 4.89 -7.23 -0.70
CA ASP A 103 3.55 -7.00 -1.25
C ASP A 103 3.45 -5.63 -1.95
N ALA A 104 4.09 -4.59 -1.43
CA ALA A 104 4.22 -3.30 -2.11
C ALA A 104 4.97 -3.41 -3.43
N LYS A 105 6.09 -4.15 -3.48
CA LYS A 105 6.86 -4.41 -4.71
C LYS A 105 6.02 -5.08 -5.80
N LYS A 106 5.25 -6.11 -5.45
CA LYS A 106 4.35 -6.78 -6.40
C LYS A 106 3.34 -5.82 -7.01
N LEU A 107 2.82 -4.87 -6.22
CA LEU A 107 1.87 -3.87 -6.72
C LEU A 107 2.54 -2.83 -7.62
N PHE A 108 3.77 -2.42 -7.33
CA PHE A 108 4.55 -1.59 -8.26
C PHE A 108 4.79 -2.30 -9.60
N GLU A 109 5.18 -3.58 -9.56
CA GLU A 109 5.35 -4.42 -10.76
C GLU A 109 4.05 -4.57 -11.55
N LEU A 110 2.93 -4.82 -10.88
CA LEU A 110 1.59 -4.93 -11.50
C LEU A 110 1.17 -3.64 -12.24
N LEU A 111 1.62 -2.49 -11.75
CA LEU A 111 1.31 -1.17 -12.30
C LEU A 111 2.39 -0.64 -13.26
N ASP A 112 3.46 -1.41 -13.52
CA ASP A 112 4.63 -1.00 -14.33
C ASP A 112 5.30 0.30 -13.82
N ILE A 113 5.37 0.45 -12.49
CA ILE A 113 5.97 1.62 -11.83
C ILE A 113 7.33 1.22 -11.26
N LYS A 114 8.37 1.99 -11.60
CA LYS A 114 9.75 1.76 -11.13
C LYS A 114 10.00 2.38 -9.75
N VAL A 115 10.65 1.63 -8.86
CA VAL A 115 11.05 2.00 -7.49
C VAL A 115 12.41 1.48 -7.10
#